data_AF-A0A7J4BCN6-F1
#
_entry.id   AF-A0A7J4BCN6-F1
#
_cell.length_a   1.000
_cell.length_b   1.000
_cell.length_c   1.000
_cell.angle_alpha   90.00
_cell.angle_beta   90.00
_cell.angle_gamma   90.00
#
_symmetry.space_group_name_H-M   'P 1'
#
loop_
_entity.id
_entity.type
_entity.pdbx_description
1 polymer ?
#
loop_
_entity_poly.entity_id
_entity_poly.type
_entity_poly.pdbx_seq_one_letter_code
_entity_poly.pdbx_strand_id
1 'polypeptide(L)'
;MKEATYPIVTFLLFHELCLLLGLSVEYVTYLSTILTLLLCYSDKIRFFLLSKTISGDLLKVIDLSYANLRALQKIKLKTTQKLRVYVSLSGLLFPTVLGLMLGIYVIYRLPQYFIIYFLLFSFLTIAYNRFSIMVFEKGILVSLASSIITTVMLVLAVGTHYSLDSSTLFMLTYSVSALATLTGVDLLNLRYVTFFKTKSIIVGGYGVRDAIFLIPAISSITTRIVYSLITLLSYT
;
A
#
# COMPACT_ATOMS: atom_id res chain seq x y z
N MET A 1 -4.84 -18.19 7.11
CA MET A 1 -5.04 -16.87 7.74
C MET A 1 -5.10 -15.70 6.74
N LYS A 2 -4.28 -15.66 5.67
CA LYS A 2 -4.29 -14.52 4.71
C LYS A 2 -5.59 -14.32 3.92
N GLU A 3 -6.38 -15.37 3.72
CA GLU A 3 -7.56 -15.32 2.84
C GLU A 3 -8.81 -14.65 3.46
N ALA A 4 -8.94 -14.66 4.80
CA ALA A 4 -10.12 -14.11 5.47
C ALA A 4 -9.94 -12.66 5.93
N THR A 5 -8.71 -12.24 6.25
CA THR A 5 -8.44 -10.88 6.75
C THR A 5 -8.69 -9.81 5.71
N TYR A 6 -8.38 -10.07 4.43
CA TYR A 6 -8.61 -9.09 3.37
C TYR A 6 -10.10 -8.76 3.20
N PRO A 7 -11.03 -9.74 2.99
CA PRO A 7 -12.47 -9.50 2.92
C PRO A 7 -13.05 -8.75 4.13
N ILE A 8 -12.60 -9.10 5.34
CA ILE A 8 -13.09 -8.48 6.58
C ILE A 8 -12.69 -7.00 6.64
N VAL A 9 -11.41 -6.69 6.35
CA VAL A 9 -10.91 -5.32 6.38
C VAL A 9 -11.53 -4.48 5.26
N THR A 10 -11.71 -5.05 4.06
CA THR A 10 -12.46 -4.37 2.98
C THR A 10 -13.88 -4.06 3.38
N PHE A 11 -14.58 -5.01 4.01
CA PHE A 11 -15.96 -4.79 4.46
C PHE A 11 -16.03 -3.66 5.49
N LEU A 12 -15.16 -3.69 6.50
CA LEU A 12 -15.10 -2.63 7.51
C LEU A 12 -14.75 -1.27 6.91
N LEU A 13 -13.81 -1.22 5.96
CA LEU A 13 -13.47 0.03 5.26
C LEU A 13 -14.69 0.60 4.51
N PHE A 14 -15.38 -0.24 3.73
CA PHE A 14 -16.56 0.21 2.99
C PHE A 14 -17.72 0.57 3.92
N HIS A 15 -17.87 -0.14 5.03
CA HIS A 15 -18.86 0.17 6.05
C HIS A 15 -18.65 1.58 6.60
N GLU A 16 -17.41 1.89 6.99
CA GLU A 16 -17.05 3.23 7.48
C GLU A 16 -17.19 4.32 6.40
N LEU A 17 -16.83 4.03 5.15
CA LEU A 17 -17.03 4.95 4.02
C LEU A 17 -18.51 5.23 3.75
N CYS A 18 -19.37 4.20 3.78
CA CYS A 18 -20.80 4.36 3.55
C CYS A 18 -21.46 5.19 4.67
N LEU A 19 -21.06 4.99 5.92
CA LEU A 19 -21.49 5.82 7.04
C LEU A 19 -21.05 7.28 6.87
N LEU A 20 -19.83 7.50 6.37
CA LEU A 20 -19.31 8.85 6.12
C LEU A 20 -20.06 9.57 5.00
N LEU A 21 -20.65 8.84 4.05
CA LEU A 21 -21.55 9.36 3.02
C LEU A 21 -22.99 9.64 3.53
N GLY A 22 -23.29 9.35 4.80
CA GLY A 22 -24.60 9.59 5.38
C GLY A 22 -25.69 8.59 4.97
N LEU A 23 -25.30 7.39 4.50
CA LEU A 23 -26.24 6.33 4.15
C LEU A 23 -26.89 5.73 5.41
N SER A 24 -28.15 5.28 5.29
CA SER A 24 -28.81 4.57 6.39
C SER A 24 -28.17 3.21 6.65
N VAL A 25 -28.30 2.71 7.88
CA VAL A 25 -27.65 1.47 8.36
C VAL A 25 -27.96 0.26 7.47
N GLU A 26 -29.20 0.17 6.97
CA GLU A 26 -29.60 -0.89 6.05
C GLU A 26 -28.79 -0.85 4.76
N TYR A 27 -28.74 0.31 4.07
CA TYR A 27 -27.96 0.46 2.83
C TYR A 27 -26.46 0.30 3.05
N VAL A 28 -25.93 0.71 4.21
CA VAL A 28 -24.52 0.57 4.55
C VAL A 28 -24.08 -0.89 4.49
N THR A 29 -24.84 -1.80 5.10
CA THR A 29 -24.47 -3.22 5.14
C THR A 29 -24.52 -3.89 3.76
N TYR A 30 -25.57 -3.64 2.97
CA TYR A 30 -25.71 -4.18 1.62
C TYR A 30 -24.68 -3.61 0.65
N LEU A 31 -24.46 -2.30 0.68
CA LEU A 31 -23.50 -1.67 -0.23
C LEU A 31 -22.06 -2.09 0.11
N SER A 32 -21.73 -2.20 1.40
CA SER A 32 -20.40 -2.65 1.83
C SER A 32 -20.11 -4.08 1.45
N THR A 33 -21.09 -4.98 1.53
CA THR A 33 -20.93 -6.37 1.06
C THR A 33 -20.75 -6.43 -0.46
N ILE A 34 -21.55 -5.70 -1.24
CA ILE A 34 -21.42 -5.64 -2.69
C ILE A 34 -20.06 -5.09 -3.11
N LEU A 35 -19.62 -3.96 -2.53
CA LEU A 35 -18.33 -3.34 -2.83
C LEU A 35 -17.15 -4.24 -2.44
N THR A 36 -17.27 -4.96 -1.32
CA THR A 36 -16.27 -5.94 -0.89
C THR A 36 -16.14 -7.07 -1.91
N LEU A 37 -17.26 -7.65 -2.35
CA LEU A 37 -17.26 -8.69 -3.37
C LEU A 37 -16.64 -8.18 -4.67
N LEU A 38 -17.05 -6.99 -5.15
CA LEU A 38 -16.49 -6.37 -6.36
C LEU A 38 -14.98 -6.19 -6.27
N LEU A 39 -14.47 -5.68 -5.14
CA LEU A 39 -13.03 -5.48 -4.96
C LEU A 39 -12.28 -6.81 -4.91
N CYS A 40 -12.82 -7.82 -4.20
CA CYS A 40 -12.26 -9.17 -4.19
C CYS A 40 -12.24 -9.83 -5.58
N TYR A 41 -13.24 -9.58 -6.43
CA TYR A 41 -13.23 -10.06 -7.83
C TYR A 41 -12.25 -9.28 -8.71
N SER A 42 -12.04 -7.99 -8.42
CA SER A 42 -11.14 -7.11 -9.16
C SER A 42 -9.66 -7.50 -9.03
N ASP A 43 -9.31 -8.36 -8.06
CA ASP A 43 -7.96 -8.88 -7.83
C ASP A 43 -7.32 -9.55 -9.05
N LYS A 44 -8.15 -10.10 -9.95
CA LYS A 44 -7.66 -10.77 -11.18
C LYS A 44 -7.37 -9.78 -12.30
N ILE A 45 -7.80 -8.53 -12.17
CA ILE A 45 -7.71 -7.52 -13.22
C ILE A 45 -6.36 -6.81 -13.13
N ARG A 46 -5.56 -6.98 -14.19
CA ARG A 46 -4.24 -6.33 -14.34
C ARG A 46 -4.22 -5.55 -15.64
N PHE A 47 -3.90 -4.26 -15.54
CA PHE A 47 -3.77 -3.40 -16.71
C PHE A 47 -2.33 -3.45 -17.22
N PHE A 48 -2.15 -3.72 -18.50
CA PHE A 48 -0.85 -3.61 -19.14
C PHE A 48 -0.49 -2.13 -19.32
N LEU A 49 0.69 -1.73 -18.83
CA LEU A 49 1.14 -0.34 -18.92
C LEU A 49 2.14 -0.16 -20.05
N LEU A 50 3.25 -0.90 -20.02
CA LEU A 50 4.32 -0.78 -21.00
C LEU A 50 5.14 -2.05 -21.11
N SER A 51 5.83 -2.21 -22.25
CA SER A 51 6.90 -3.20 -22.38
C SER A 51 8.19 -2.54 -22.83
N LYS A 52 9.28 -2.79 -22.12
CA LYS A 52 10.62 -2.28 -22.44
C LYS A 52 11.60 -3.43 -22.59
N THR A 53 12.39 -3.41 -23.64
CA THR A 53 13.50 -4.35 -23.82
C THR A 53 14.69 -3.88 -23.00
N ILE A 54 15.14 -4.71 -22.07
CA ILE A 54 16.32 -4.47 -21.24
C ILE A 54 17.39 -5.46 -21.69
N SER A 55 18.55 -4.95 -22.08
CA SER A 55 19.75 -5.74 -22.33
C SER A 55 20.60 -5.77 -21.06
N GLY A 56 20.89 -6.96 -20.55
CA GLY A 56 21.71 -7.13 -19.35
C GLY A 56 22.69 -8.29 -19.49
N ASP A 57 23.82 -8.17 -18.78
CA ASP A 57 24.82 -9.22 -18.69
C ASP A 57 24.36 -10.29 -17.71
N LEU A 58 24.13 -11.49 -18.21
CA LEU A 58 23.77 -12.64 -17.43
C LEU A 58 25.05 -13.40 -17.09
N LEU A 59 25.51 -13.27 -15.84
CA LEU A 59 26.61 -14.09 -15.32
C LEU A 59 26.09 -15.51 -15.07
N LYS A 60 26.53 -16.46 -15.91
CA LYS A 60 26.31 -17.89 -15.71
C LYS A 60 27.63 -18.49 -15.25
N VAL A 61 27.61 -19.14 -14.09
CA VAL A 61 28.76 -19.92 -13.62
C VAL A 61 28.56 -21.33 -14.14
N ILE A 62 29.45 -21.79 -15.02
CA ILE A 62 29.48 -23.17 -15.48
C ILE A 62 30.52 -23.91 -14.65
N ASP A 63 30.09 -25.00 -14.02
CA ASP A 63 30.99 -25.92 -13.34
C ASP A 63 31.56 -26.87 -14.39
N LEU A 64 32.82 -26.67 -14.75
CA LEU A 64 33.56 -27.57 -15.62
C LEU A 64 34.30 -28.56 -14.73
N SER A 65 33.71 -29.74 -14.56
CA SER A 65 34.36 -30.87 -13.94
C SER A 65 35.13 -31.67 -15.00
N TYR A 66 36.46 -31.71 -14.90
CA TYR A 66 37.29 -32.62 -15.69
C TYR A 66 38.20 -33.42 -14.75
N ALA A 67 38.05 -34.74 -14.75
CA ALA A 67 38.67 -35.64 -13.79
C ALA A 67 38.41 -35.21 -12.32
N ASN A 68 39.40 -34.62 -11.63
CA ASN A 68 39.34 -34.16 -10.24
C ASN A 68 39.40 -32.63 -10.07
N LEU A 69 39.41 -31.86 -11.16
CA LEU A 69 39.47 -30.39 -11.13
C LEU A 69 38.09 -29.80 -11.40
N ARG A 70 37.62 -28.96 -10.46
CA ARG A 70 36.42 -28.11 -10.65
C ARG A 70 36.87 -26.72 -11.03
N ALA A 71 36.62 -26.33 -12.27
CA ALA A 71 36.82 -24.97 -12.74
C ALA A 71 35.47 -24.26 -12.85
N LEU A 72 35.29 -23.19 -12.07
CA LEU A 72 34.11 -22.33 -12.16
C LEU A 72 34.34 -21.26 -13.24
N GLN A 73 33.80 -21.47 -14.43
CA GLN A 73 33.89 -20.48 -15.51
C GLN A 73 32.72 -19.50 -15.42
N LYS A 74 33.01 -18.22 -15.15
CA LYS A 74 32.03 -17.13 -15.24
C LYS A 74 31.87 -16.71 -16.70
N ILE A 75 30.77 -17.06 -17.33
CA ILE A 75 30.41 -16.59 -18.69
C ILE A 75 29.46 -15.40 -18.55
N LYS A 76 29.81 -14.28 -19.19
CA LYS A 76 28.90 -13.12 -19.36
C LYS A 76 28.12 -13.32 -20.67
N LEU A 77 26.84 -13.65 -20.56
CA LEU A 77 25.94 -13.73 -21.71
C LEU A 77 25.13 -12.44 -21.82
N LYS A 78 25.24 -11.72 -22.95
CA LYS A 78 24.30 -10.62 -23.23
C LYS A 78 22.92 -11.23 -23.48
N THR A 79 21.99 -11.00 -22.58
CA THR A 79 20.59 -11.41 -22.76
C THR A 79 19.70 -10.20 -22.90
N THR A 80 18.86 -10.20 -23.95
CA THR A 80 17.79 -9.22 -24.13
C THR A 80 16.52 -9.81 -23.56
N GLN A 81 15.96 -9.18 -22.52
CA GLN A 81 14.68 -9.57 -21.94
C GLN A 81 13.64 -8.48 -22.18
N LYS A 82 12.45 -8.85 -22.66
CA LYS A 82 11.31 -7.94 -22.78
C LYS A 82 10.60 -7.87 -21.44
N LEU A 83 10.87 -6.83 -20.67
CA LEU A 83 10.24 -6.55 -19.39
C LEU A 83 8.85 -5.95 -19.64
N ARG A 84 7.80 -6.55 -19.06
CA ARG A 84 6.42 -6.06 -19.13
C ARG A 84 5.99 -5.50 -17.79
N VAL A 85 5.45 -4.28 -17.77
CA VAL A 85 4.93 -3.63 -16.56
C VAL A 85 3.41 -3.71 -16.58
N TYR A 86 2.85 -4.21 -15.49
CA TYR A 86 1.42 -4.28 -15.22
C TYR A 86 1.08 -3.47 -13.99
N VAL A 87 -0.18 -3.02 -13.90
CA VAL A 87 -0.73 -2.33 -12.73
C VAL A 87 -1.89 -3.14 -12.19
N SER A 88 -1.90 -3.35 -10.87
CA SER A 88 -3.00 -4.03 -10.17
C SER A 88 -4.18 -3.07 -9.92
N LEU A 89 -5.40 -3.49 -10.26
CA LEU A 89 -6.59 -2.69 -9.97
C LEU A 89 -6.81 -2.53 -8.46
N SER A 90 -6.87 -3.64 -7.73
CA SER A 90 -7.08 -3.64 -6.28
C SER A 90 -5.85 -3.20 -5.48
N GLY A 91 -4.65 -3.45 -6.01
CA GLY A 91 -3.38 -3.19 -5.32
C GLY A 91 -2.79 -1.81 -5.54
N LEU A 92 -3.22 -1.09 -6.58
CA LEU A 92 -2.73 0.25 -6.89
C LEU A 92 -3.89 1.20 -7.18
N LEU A 93 -4.65 0.95 -8.24
CA LEU A 93 -5.63 1.93 -8.72
C LEU A 93 -6.68 2.28 -7.66
N PHE A 94 -7.30 1.28 -7.03
CA PHE A 94 -8.32 1.54 -6.02
C PHE A 94 -7.79 2.31 -4.78
N PRO A 95 -6.74 1.84 -4.07
CA PRO A 95 -6.19 2.56 -2.92
C PRO A 95 -5.75 3.99 -3.26
N THR A 96 -5.15 4.18 -4.42
CA THR A 96 -4.64 5.48 -4.86
C THR A 96 -5.75 6.46 -5.21
N VAL A 97 -6.74 6.03 -5.99
CA VAL A 97 -7.89 6.88 -6.34
C VAL A 97 -8.67 7.27 -5.10
N LEU A 98 -8.97 6.31 -4.21
CA LEU A 98 -9.66 6.60 -2.95
C LEU A 98 -8.81 7.53 -2.06
N GLY A 99 -7.51 7.26 -1.94
CA GLY A 99 -6.60 8.10 -1.16
C GLY A 99 -6.50 9.54 -1.70
N LEU A 100 -6.42 9.71 -3.02
CA LEU A 100 -6.42 11.03 -3.65
C LEU A 100 -7.76 11.75 -3.44
N MET A 101 -8.90 11.07 -3.64
CA MET A 101 -10.21 11.70 -3.45
C MET A 101 -10.42 12.17 -2.00
N LEU A 102 -10.09 11.33 -1.01
CA LEU A 102 -10.18 11.69 0.39
C LEU A 102 -9.18 12.81 0.76
N GLY A 103 -7.95 12.75 0.23
CA GLY A 103 -6.94 13.79 0.45
C GLY A 103 -7.36 15.15 -0.11
N ILE A 104 -7.88 15.18 -1.34
CA ILE A 104 -8.43 16.40 -1.97
C ILE A 104 -9.58 16.96 -1.14
N TYR A 105 -10.49 16.09 -0.68
CA TYR A 105 -11.61 16.51 0.16
C TYR A 105 -11.15 17.14 1.49
N VAL A 106 -10.18 16.52 2.17
CA VAL A 106 -9.61 17.05 3.42
C VAL A 106 -8.93 18.40 3.18
N ILE A 107 -8.10 18.52 2.15
CA ILE A 107 -7.40 19.77 1.82
C ILE A 107 -8.40 20.88 1.46
N TYR A 108 -9.45 20.55 0.71
CA TYR A 108 -10.47 21.52 0.34
C TYR A 108 -11.25 22.05 1.55
N ARG A 109 -11.65 21.16 2.46
CA ARG A 109 -12.39 21.54 3.69
C ARG A 109 -11.50 22.27 4.69
N LEU A 110 -10.21 21.95 4.72
CA LEU A 110 -9.27 22.36 5.74
C LEU A 110 -7.93 22.80 5.10
N PRO A 111 -7.91 23.92 4.32
CA PRO A 111 -6.74 24.31 3.52
C PRO A 111 -5.52 24.67 4.37
N GLN A 112 -5.75 25.18 5.58
CA GLN A 112 -4.68 25.49 6.54
C GLN A 112 -3.85 24.26 6.95
N TYR A 113 -4.35 23.04 6.70
CA TYR A 113 -3.67 21.79 7.02
C TYR A 113 -2.87 21.20 5.86
N PHE A 114 -2.80 21.90 4.72
CA PHE A 114 -2.05 21.45 3.55
C PHE A 114 -0.59 21.12 3.91
N ILE A 115 0.10 22.03 4.62
CA ILE A 115 1.50 21.82 5.01
C ILE A 115 1.64 20.58 5.91
N ILE A 116 0.73 20.43 6.89
CA ILE A 116 0.73 19.30 7.82
C ILE A 116 0.49 17.99 7.07
N TYR A 117 -0.45 17.99 6.12
CA TYR A 117 -0.72 16.84 5.25
C TYR A 117 0.55 16.38 4.52
N PHE A 118 1.27 17.32 3.89
CA PHE A 118 2.51 17.01 3.18
C PHE A 118 3.64 16.57 4.10
N LEU A 119 3.74 17.13 5.31
CA LEU A 119 4.70 16.69 6.33
C LEU A 119 4.40 15.27 6.81
N LEU A 120 3.14 14.95 7.12
CA LEU A 120 2.70 13.61 7.48
C LEU A 120 3.00 12.60 6.36
N PHE A 121 2.64 12.96 5.12
CA PHE A 121 2.91 12.14 3.94
C PHE A 121 4.41 11.88 3.74
N SER A 122 5.24 12.93 3.85
CA SER A 122 6.70 12.82 3.68
C SER A 122 7.32 11.94 4.78
N PHE A 123 6.92 12.16 6.03
CA PHE A 123 7.40 11.37 7.16
C PHE A 123 7.01 9.90 7.03
N LEU A 124 5.74 9.61 6.74
CA LEU A 124 5.26 8.24 6.56
C LEU A 124 5.90 7.56 5.35
N THR A 125 6.14 8.28 4.26
CA THR A 125 6.84 7.74 3.08
C THR A 125 8.24 7.25 3.47
N ILE A 126 8.99 8.06 4.23
CA ILE A 126 10.33 7.69 4.71
C ILE A 126 10.25 6.51 5.70
N ALA A 127 9.29 6.54 6.64
CA ALA A 127 9.13 5.50 7.64
C ALA A 127 8.78 4.14 6.99
N TYR A 128 7.81 4.11 6.09
CA TYR A 128 7.41 2.88 5.40
C TYR A 128 8.50 2.33 4.49
N ASN A 129 9.27 3.19 3.81
CA ASN A 129 10.44 2.75 3.06
C ASN A 129 11.46 2.06 3.97
N ARG A 130 11.71 2.58 5.18
CA ARG A 130 12.57 1.93 6.18
C ARG A 130 11.99 0.63 6.73
N PHE A 131 10.67 0.50 6.83
CA PHE A 131 10.01 -0.74 7.25
C PHE A 131 9.89 -1.78 6.15
N SER A 132 10.20 -1.39 4.91
CA SER A 132 10.19 -2.29 3.77
C SER A 132 11.54 -2.98 3.61
N ILE A 133 11.51 -4.29 3.39
CA ILE A 133 12.68 -5.12 3.13
C ILE A 133 12.43 -5.87 1.84
N MET A 134 13.37 -5.76 0.90
CA MET A 134 13.32 -6.54 -0.32
C MET A 134 13.97 -7.90 -0.11
N VAL A 135 13.20 -8.96 -0.38
CA VAL A 135 13.67 -10.34 -0.26
C VAL A 135 13.70 -10.98 -1.64
N PHE A 136 14.86 -11.56 -2.00
CA PHE A 136 15.05 -12.29 -3.25
C PHE A 136 13.92 -13.30 -3.46
N GLU A 137 13.36 -13.33 -4.67
CA GLU A 137 12.22 -14.17 -5.10
C GLU A 137 10.88 -13.97 -4.38
N LYS A 138 10.86 -13.41 -3.16
CA LYS A 138 9.65 -13.18 -2.37
C LYS A 138 9.02 -11.80 -2.58
N GLY A 139 9.77 -10.85 -3.14
CA GLY A 139 9.28 -9.50 -3.43
C GLY A 139 9.60 -8.51 -2.30
N ILE A 140 8.74 -7.52 -2.12
CA ILE A 140 8.90 -6.51 -1.06
C ILE A 140 8.02 -6.93 0.12
N LEU A 141 8.64 -7.05 1.29
CA LEU A 141 7.96 -7.35 2.55
C LEU A 141 7.90 -6.08 3.39
N VAL A 142 6.77 -5.86 4.07
CA VAL A 142 6.58 -4.74 4.99
C VAL A 142 6.08 -5.24 6.33
N SER A 143 6.60 -4.68 7.40
CA SER A 143 6.04 -4.86 8.73
C SER A 143 4.71 -4.12 8.87
N LEU A 144 3.59 -4.87 8.84
CA LEU A 144 2.23 -4.33 8.97
C LEU A 144 2.03 -3.63 10.33
N ALA A 145 2.44 -4.29 11.42
CA ALA A 145 2.21 -3.79 12.77
C ALA A 145 2.94 -2.46 13.03
N SER A 146 4.22 -2.36 12.68
CA SER A 146 4.97 -1.11 12.85
C SER A 146 4.39 0.02 12.00
N SER A 147 3.96 -0.29 10.77
CA SER A 147 3.35 0.69 9.87
C SER A 147 2.02 1.19 10.43
N ILE A 148 1.14 0.31 10.92
CA ILE A 148 -0.15 0.71 11.50
C ILE A 148 0.07 1.56 12.77
N ILE A 149 0.90 1.09 13.71
CA ILE A 149 1.13 1.79 14.99
C ILE A 149 1.70 3.19 14.74
N THR A 150 2.72 3.32 13.90
CA THR A 150 3.33 4.63 13.60
C THR A 150 2.34 5.59 12.95
N THR A 151 1.51 5.09 12.02
CA THR A 151 0.49 5.90 11.36
C THR A 151 -0.56 6.39 12.34
N VAL A 152 -1.09 5.48 13.16
CA VAL A 152 -2.15 5.79 14.13
C VAL A 152 -1.64 6.81 15.14
N MET A 153 -0.46 6.62 15.72
CA MET A 153 0.11 7.53 16.72
C MET A 153 0.37 8.93 16.14
N LEU A 154 0.95 9.00 14.94
CA LEU A 154 1.27 10.26 14.28
C LEU A 154 0.00 11.07 13.95
N VAL A 155 -1.01 10.40 13.39
CA VAL A 155 -2.27 11.07 13.02
C VAL A 155 -3.09 11.42 14.26
N LEU A 156 -3.09 10.58 15.29
CA LEU A 156 -3.74 10.93 16.57
C LEU A 156 -3.11 12.16 17.21
N ALA A 157 -1.78 12.29 17.21
CA ALA A 157 -1.10 13.47 17.75
C ALA A 157 -1.51 14.76 17.01
N VAL A 158 -1.64 14.70 15.68
CA VAL A 158 -2.16 15.84 14.90
C VAL A 158 -3.64 16.07 15.19
N GLY A 159 -4.43 15.01 15.27
CA GLY A 159 -5.86 15.08 15.53
C GLY A 159 -6.21 15.73 16.86
N THR A 160 -5.51 15.35 17.93
CA THR A 160 -5.71 15.92 19.26
C THR A 160 -5.21 17.35 19.34
N HIS A 161 -4.04 17.66 18.76
CA HIS A 161 -3.49 19.02 18.79
C HIS A 161 -4.37 20.04 18.06
N TYR A 162 -5.00 19.63 16.95
CA TYR A 162 -5.84 20.50 16.13
C TYR A 162 -7.34 20.28 16.35
N SER A 163 -7.74 19.46 17.33
CA SER A 163 -9.14 19.15 17.66
C SER A 163 -9.99 18.78 16.44
N LEU A 164 -9.48 17.87 15.61
CA LEU A 164 -10.15 17.44 14.38
C LEU A 164 -11.34 16.51 14.67
N ASP A 165 -12.32 16.47 13.76
CA ASP A 165 -13.44 15.51 13.84
C ASP A 165 -12.94 14.07 13.55
N SER A 166 -13.54 13.07 14.20
CA SER A 166 -13.18 11.65 13.99
C SER A 166 -13.29 11.21 12.53
N SER A 167 -14.29 11.71 11.79
CA SER A 167 -14.45 11.48 10.36
C SER A 167 -13.31 12.09 9.53
N THR A 168 -12.86 13.30 9.89
CA THR A 168 -11.73 13.95 9.19
C THR A 168 -10.42 13.21 9.45
N LEU A 169 -10.22 12.69 10.65
CA LEU A 169 -9.07 11.85 10.99
C LEU A 169 -9.09 10.52 10.24
N PHE A 170 -10.25 9.88 10.10
CA PHE A 170 -10.39 8.68 9.27
C PHE A 170 -9.93 8.94 7.82
N MET A 171 -10.44 10.02 7.21
CA MET A 171 -10.09 10.39 5.84
C MET A 171 -8.61 10.75 5.69
N LEU A 172 -8.07 11.55 6.62
CA LEU A 172 -6.67 11.94 6.66
C LEU A 172 -5.74 10.73 6.80
N THR A 173 -6.04 9.82 7.74
CA THR A 173 -5.24 8.62 7.95
C THR A 173 -5.24 7.75 6.70
N TYR A 174 -6.42 7.50 6.10
CA TYR A 174 -6.50 6.67 4.91
C TYR A 174 -5.73 7.31 3.74
N SER A 175 -5.96 8.59 3.46
CA SER A 175 -5.36 9.27 2.31
C SER A 175 -3.84 9.34 2.42
N VAL A 176 -3.34 9.77 3.56
CA VAL A 176 -1.90 9.92 3.77
C VAL A 176 -1.23 8.55 3.79
N SER A 177 -1.81 7.56 4.47
CA SER A 177 -1.24 6.20 4.55
C SER A 177 -1.25 5.50 3.18
N ALA A 178 -2.34 5.60 2.40
CA ALA A 178 -2.43 4.96 1.08
C ALA A 178 -1.41 5.54 0.10
N LEU A 179 -1.26 6.86 0.08
CA LEU A 179 -0.28 7.50 -0.78
C LEU A 179 1.15 7.21 -0.30
N ALA A 180 1.41 7.30 1.01
CA ALA A 180 2.73 7.04 1.57
C ALA A 180 3.17 5.59 1.43
N THR A 181 2.25 4.62 1.56
CA THR A 181 2.56 3.20 1.33
C THR A 181 2.88 2.94 -0.13
N LEU A 182 2.09 3.48 -1.06
CA LEU A 182 2.38 3.37 -2.49
C LEU A 182 3.77 3.93 -2.82
N THR A 183 4.07 5.15 -2.38
CA THR A 183 5.32 5.81 -2.73
C THR A 183 6.50 5.19 -2.00
N GLY A 184 6.39 5.05 -0.68
CA GLY A 184 7.45 4.59 0.21
C GLY A 184 7.77 3.11 0.05
N VAL A 185 6.76 2.26 -0.11
CA VAL A 185 6.96 0.81 -0.18
C VAL A 185 7.10 0.33 -1.62
N ASP A 186 6.27 0.80 -2.54
CA ASP A 186 6.27 0.27 -3.90
C ASP A 186 7.20 1.11 -4.80
N LEU A 187 6.87 2.37 -5.07
CA LEU A 187 7.57 3.18 -6.07
C LEU A 187 9.07 3.35 -5.81
N LEU A 188 9.47 3.65 -4.57
CA LEU A 188 10.88 3.80 -4.21
C LEU A 188 11.65 2.48 -4.29
N ASN A 189 10.99 1.34 -4.07
CA ASN A 189 11.62 0.03 -4.11
C ASN A 189 11.59 -0.64 -5.49
N LEU A 190 10.70 -0.23 -6.40
CA LEU A 190 10.62 -0.77 -7.76
C LEU A 190 11.96 -0.72 -8.50
N ARG A 191 12.80 0.28 -8.20
CA ARG A 191 14.17 0.37 -8.72
C ARG A 191 14.96 -0.91 -8.45
N TYR A 192 14.86 -1.47 -7.26
CA TYR A 192 15.58 -2.68 -6.88
C TYR A 192 14.95 -3.95 -7.48
N VAL A 193 13.62 -3.96 -7.69
CA VAL A 193 12.91 -5.08 -8.35
C VAL A 193 13.44 -5.35 -9.77
N THR A 194 13.84 -4.29 -10.49
CA THR A 194 14.40 -4.42 -11.86
C THR A 194 15.71 -5.21 -11.92
N PHE A 195 16.45 -5.34 -10.82
CA PHE A 195 17.71 -6.10 -10.77
C PHE A 195 17.50 -7.60 -10.61
N PHE A 196 16.34 -8.03 -10.11
CA PHE A 196 15.95 -9.43 -10.10
C PHE A 196 15.37 -9.75 -11.47
N LYS A 197 15.95 -10.73 -12.18
CA LYS A 197 15.57 -11.15 -13.55
C LYS A 197 14.09 -11.53 -13.67
N THR A 198 13.22 -10.54 -13.68
CA THR A 198 11.77 -10.68 -13.66
C THR A 198 11.25 -10.33 -15.05
N LYS A 199 10.61 -11.29 -15.71
CA LYS A 199 10.02 -11.10 -17.05
C LYS A 199 8.85 -10.10 -17.03
N SER A 200 8.28 -9.87 -15.86
CA SER A 200 7.19 -8.92 -15.62
C SER A 200 7.41 -8.17 -14.31
N ILE A 201 6.98 -6.93 -14.23
CA ILE A 201 6.84 -6.15 -12.99
C ILE A 201 5.35 -5.81 -12.84
N ILE A 202 4.82 -5.91 -11.62
CA ILE A 202 3.42 -5.64 -11.29
C ILE A 202 3.45 -4.59 -10.19
N VAL A 203 3.13 -3.36 -10.54
CA VAL A 203 3.02 -2.23 -9.62
C VAL A 203 1.71 -2.40 -8.82
N GLY A 204 1.79 -2.25 -7.51
CA GLY A 204 0.77 -2.69 -6.55
C GLY A 204 0.70 -4.23 -6.39
N GLY A 205 1.77 -4.93 -6.79
CA GLY A 205 1.89 -6.40 -6.79
C GLY A 205 3.02 -6.92 -5.89
N TYR A 206 3.55 -8.12 -6.18
CA TYR A 206 4.76 -8.67 -5.53
C TYR A 206 4.76 -8.75 -3.99
N GLY A 207 3.63 -9.17 -3.40
CA GLY A 207 3.49 -9.29 -1.94
C GLY A 207 3.18 -7.97 -1.21
N VAL A 208 3.16 -6.86 -1.94
CA VAL A 208 2.87 -5.50 -1.42
C VAL A 208 1.39 -5.14 -1.52
N ARG A 209 0.62 -5.84 -2.37
CA ARG A 209 -0.82 -5.62 -2.55
C ARG A 209 -1.57 -5.54 -1.23
N ASP A 210 -1.36 -6.54 -0.38
CA ASP A 210 -2.03 -6.63 0.91
C ASP A 210 -1.54 -5.50 1.82
N ALA A 211 -0.28 -5.07 1.74
CA ALA A 211 0.24 -3.95 2.52
C ALA A 211 -0.34 -2.59 2.08
N ILE A 212 -0.42 -2.31 0.77
CA ILE A 212 -0.95 -1.05 0.22
C ILE A 212 -2.43 -0.88 0.55
N PHE A 213 -3.19 -1.96 0.66
CA PHE A 213 -4.59 -1.89 1.03
C PHE A 213 -4.81 -1.98 2.55
N LEU A 214 -4.19 -2.95 3.23
CA LEU A 214 -4.47 -3.24 4.64
C LEU A 214 -3.89 -2.18 5.57
N ILE A 215 -2.69 -1.64 5.29
CA ILE A 215 -2.10 -0.63 6.18
C ILE A 215 -3.01 0.60 6.25
N PRO A 216 -3.43 1.23 5.14
CA PRO A 216 -4.32 2.40 5.20
C PRO A 216 -5.71 2.09 5.75
N ALA A 217 -6.29 0.93 5.39
CA ALA A 217 -7.61 0.55 5.87
C ALA A 217 -7.64 0.30 7.38
N ILE A 218 -6.70 -0.51 7.90
CA ILE A 218 -6.66 -0.80 9.33
C ILE A 218 -6.25 0.44 10.12
N SER A 219 -5.27 1.21 9.65
CA SER A 219 -4.86 2.43 10.35
C SER A 219 -5.97 3.47 10.41
N SER A 220 -6.73 3.69 9.33
CA SER A 220 -7.86 4.65 9.35
C SER A 220 -8.99 4.23 10.30
N ILE A 221 -9.40 2.96 10.26
CA ILE A 221 -10.43 2.42 11.17
C ILE A 221 -9.95 2.54 12.62
N THR A 222 -8.72 2.13 12.91
CA THR A 222 -8.16 2.19 14.27
C THR A 222 -8.00 3.63 14.76
N THR A 223 -7.53 4.57 13.93
CA THR A 223 -7.48 5.99 14.30
C THR A 223 -8.88 6.51 14.66
N ARG A 224 -9.91 6.21 13.86
CA ARG A 224 -11.28 6.67 14.14
C ARG A 224 -11.78 6.16 15.48
N ILE A 225 -11.63 4.85 15.73
CA ILE A 225 -12.09 4.21 16.97
C ILE A 225 -11.34 4.77 18.18
N VAL A 226 -10.01 4.79 18.13
CA VAL A 226 -9.18 5.25 19.25
C VAL A 226 -9.43 6.73 19.53
N TYR A 227 -9.52 7.58 18.50
CA TYR A 227 -9.80 8.99 18.69
C TYR A 227 -11.18 9.21 19.32
N SER A 228 -12.20 8.51 18.83
CA SER A 228 -13.56 8.61 19.38
C SER A 228 -13.61 8.21 20.86
N LEU A 229 -12.85 7.18 21.25
CA LEU A 229 -12.72 6.77 22.64
C LEU A 229 -12.00 7.83 23.49
N ILE A 230 -10.91 8.41 23.00
CA ILE A 230 -10.18 9.48 23.68
C ILE A 230 -11.10 10.69 23.91
N THR A 231 -11.83 11.10 22.87
CA THR A 231 -12.75 12.24 22.99
C THR A 231 -13.87 11.94 23.98
N LEU A 232 -14.46 10.73 23.93
CA LEU A 232 -15.52 10.34 24.87
C LEU A 232 -15.04 10.42 26.33
N LEU A 233 -13.83 9.91 26.62
CA LEU A 233 -13.23 9.95 27.95
C LEU A 233 -12.85 11.37 28.41
N SER A 234 -12.58 12.29 27.48
CA SER A 234 -12.28 13.68 27.85
C SER A 234 -13.52 14.51 28.21
N TYR A 235 -14.72 14.03 27.85
CA TYR A 235 -16.00 14.67 28.18
C TYR A 235 -16.67 14.08 29.43
N THR A 236 -16.10 13.03 30.04
CA THR A 236 -16.52 12.46 31.33
C THR A 236 -15.63 12.94 32.45
#